data_AF-Q8EVT2-F1
#
_entry.id   AF-Q8EVT2-F1
#
_cell.length_a   1.000
_cell.length_b   1.000
_cell.length_c   1.000
_cell.angle_alpha   90.00
_cell.angle_beta   90.00
_cell.angle_gamma   90.00
#
_symmetry.space_group_name_H-M   'P 1'
#
loop_
_entity.id
_entity.type
_entity.pdbx_description
1 polymer ?
#
loop_
_entity_poly.entity_id
_entity_poly.type
_entity_poly.pdbx_seq_one_letter_code
_entity_poly.pdbx_strand_id
1 'polypeptide(L)'
;MERKISELKLSYINKINNQPSASFNKDQKEIAIKIIEKANDEDLDNIYKLLNMRIKTGFVFDLSPNENRKSISWLKYNKELSINDKKANNYYEYDDDNLTNSNLLIIGENYDALNNLLLTHRGMVDIIYGDPPPIIQMHHIMKKIICLKKKC
;
A
#
# COMPACT_ATOMS: atom_id res chain seq x y z
N MET A 1 -25.41 45.96 22.91
CA MET A 1 -24.57 46.43 21.79
C MET A 1 -24.11 45.18 21.04
N GLU A 2 -24.84 44.81 19.98
CA GLU A 2 -24.48 43.66 19.15
C GLU A 2 -23.15 43.97 18.44
N ARG A 3 -22.13 43.15 18.66
CA ARG A 3 -20.88 43.29 17.90
C ARG A 3 -21.18 42.89 16.46
N LYS A 4 -21.13 43.86 15.55
CA LYS A 4 -21.26 43.61 14.12
C LYS A 4 -20.05 42.78 13.69
N ILE A 5 -20.26 41.47 13.49
CA ILE A 5 -19.22 40.56 13.01
C ILE A 5 -18.89 40.97 11.57
N SER A 6 -17.60 41.19 11.27
CA SER A 6 -17.14 41.53 9.93
C SER A 6 -17.48 40.41 8.95
N GLU A 7 -17.85 40.75 7.72
CA GLU A 7 -18.24 39.76 6.67
C GLU A 7 -17.13 38.71 6.44
N LEU A 8 -15.88 39.11 6.63
CA LEU A 8 -14.71 38.25 6.52
C LEU A 8 -14.65 37.18 7.64
N LYS A 9 -14.99 37.54 8.88
CA LYS A 9 -15.09 36.58 10.00
C LYS A 9 -16.21 35.56 9.77
N LEU A 10 -17.37 36.01 9.29
CA LEU A 10 -18.48 35.14 8.92
C LEU A 10 -18.08 34.13 7.82
N SER A 11 -17.32 34.59 6.81
CA SER A 11 -16.77 33.73 5.76
C SER A 11 -15.88 32.61 6.34
N TYR A 12 -14.98 32.95 7.27
CA TYR A 12 -14.08 31.96 7.89
C TYR A 12 -14.79 30.98 8.83
N ILE A 13 -15.76 31.44 9.60
CA ILE A 13 -16.59 30.57 10.45
C ILE A 13 -17.34 29.54 9.58
N ASN A 14 -17.91 29.97 8.46
CA ASN A 14 -18.58 29.06 7.53
C ASN A 14 -17.64 28.00 6.94
N LYS A 15 -16.40 28.38 6.59
CA LYS A 15 -15.39 27.44 6.09
C LYS A 15 -15.02 26.40 7.16
N ILE A 16 -14.84 26.82 8.42
CA ILE A 16 -14.55 25.92 9.55
C ILE A 16 -15.71 24.94 9.80
N ASN A 17 -16.96 25.43 9.77
CA ASN A 17 -18.15 24.60 9.98
C ASN A 17 -18.29 23.52 8.89
N ASN A 18 -18.03 23.88 7.63
CA ASN A 18 -18.11 22.98 6.49
C ASN A 18 -16.96 21.96 6.39
N GLN A 19 -15.94 22.04 7.25
CA GLN A 19 -14.81 21.11 7.23
C GLN A 19 -15.24 19.70 7.69
N PRO A 20 -14.75 18.60 7.10
CA PRO A 20 -15.14 17.26 7.52
C PRO A 20 -14.71 16.95 8.97
N SER A 21 -15.60 16.34 9.76
CA SER A 21 -15.32 15.99 11.17
C SER A 21 -14.15 15.01 11.35
N ALA A 22 -13.81 14.24 10.31
CA ALA A 22 -12.64 13.38 10.28
C ALA A 22 -11.30 14.16 10.26
N SER A 23 -11.33 15.41 9.76
CA SER A 23 -10.14 16.26 9.68
C SER A 23 -10.11 17.35 10.75
N PHE A 24 -11.27 17.72 11.29
CA PHE A 24 -11.42 18.80 12.27
C PHE A 24 -12.65 18.49 13.13
N ASN A 25 -12.42 17.95 14.31
CA ASN A 25 -13.49 17.43 15.15
C ASN A 25 -14.36 18.55 15.73
N LYS A 26 -15.45 18.19 16.41
CA LYS A 26 -16.43 19.17 16.93
C LYS A 26 -15.80 20.17 17.91
N ASP A 27 -14.99 19.69 18.85
CA ASP A 27 -14.37 20.53 19.87
C ASP A 27 -13.33 21.49 19.26
N GLN A 28 -12.56 21.01 18.28
CA GLN A 28 -11.61 21.82 17.51
C GLN A 28 -12.33 22.92 16.72
N LYS A 29 -13.49 22.61 16.11
CA LYS A 29 -14.35 23.61 15.46
C LYS A 29 -14.81 24.69 16.42
N GLU A 30 -15.33 24.30 17.58
CA GLU A 30 -15.82 25.24 18.58
C GLU A 30 -14.70 26.16 19.09
N ILE A 31 -13.50 25.61 19.32
CA ILE A 31 -12.32 26.39 19.73
C ILE A 31 -11.90 27.34 18.62
N ALA A 32 -11.83 26.87 17.37
CA ALA A 32 -11.43 27.68 16.22
C ALA A 32 -12.39 28.86 15.98
N ILE A 33 -13.70 28.65 16.11
CA ILE A 33 -14.69 29.70 15.98
C ILE A 33 -14.50 30.77 17.06
N LYS A 34 -14.29 30.36 18.32
CA LYS A 34 -14.01 31.30 19.43
C LYS A 34 -12.75 32.13 19.20
N ILE A 35 -11.72 31.55 18.58
CA ILE A 35 -10.49 32.24 18.22
C ILE A 35 -10.76 33.28 17.12
N ILE A 36 -11.48 32.91 16.06
CA ILE A 36 -11.85 33.80 14.95
C ILE A 36 -12.72 34.97 15.42
N GLU A 37 -13.66 34.74 16.33
CA GLU A 37 -14.51 35.80 16.89
C GLU A 37 -13.70 36.85 17.66
N LYS A 38 -12.69 36.41 18.40
CA LYS A 38 -11.82 37.27 19.25
C LYS A 38 -10.62 37.86 18.51
N ALA A 39 -10.30 37.37 17.32
CA ALA A 39 -9.16 37.86 16.53
C ALA A 39 -9.35 39.33 16.11
N ASN A 40 -8.25 40.07 16.05
CA ASN A 40 -8.22 41.39 15.42
C ASN A 40 -8.32 41.23 13.89
N ASP A 41 -8.90 42.22 13.20
CA ASP A 41 -9.08 42.13 11.75
C ASP A 41 -7.73 42.10 10.99
N GLU A 42 -6.68 42.72 11.53
CA GLU A 42 -5.32 42.72 10.94
C GLU A 42 -4.67 41.33 10.90
N ASP A 43 -4.88 40.51 11.95
CA ASP A 43 -4.26 39.19 12.09
C ASP A 43 -5.16 38.04 11.62
N LEU A 44 -6.40 38.34 11.23
CA LEU A 44 -7.45 37.36 11.00
C LEU A 44 -7.05 36.30 9.96
N ASP A 45 -6.44 36.73 8.87
CA ASP A 45 -5.97 35.85 7.79
C ASP A 45 -4.85 34.92 8.25
N ASN A 46 -3.93 35.43 9.06
CA ASN A 46 -2.80 34.64 9.57
C ASN A 46 -3.28 33.61 10.60
N ILE A 47 -4.21 34.00 11.47
CA ILE A 47 -4.85 33.11 12.43
C ILE A 47 -5.63 32.01 11.71
N TYR A 48 -6.41 32.35 10.68
CA TYR A 48 -7.16 31.36 9.90
C TYR A 48 -6.24 30.36 9.18
N LYS A 49 -5.11 30.83 8.62
CA LYS A 49 -4.09 29.95 8.03
C LYS A 49 -3.50 28.99 9.07
N LEU A 50 -3.15 29.49 10.26
CA LEU A 50 -2.60 28.68 11.34
C LEU A 50 -3.59 27.58 11.79
N LEU A 51 -4.86 27.92 11.96
CA LEU A 51 -5.91 26.97 12.34
C LEU A 51 -6.14 25.87 11.29
N ASN A 52 -5.88 26.17 10.01
CA ASN A 52 -6.06 25.24 8.89
C ASN A 52 -4.77 24.56 8.43
N MET A 53 -3.65 24.74 9.11
CA MET A 53 -2.43 24.01 8.79
C MET A 53 -2.64 22.51 9.00
N ARG A 54 -2.68 21.75 7.90
CA ARG A 54 -2.51 20.30 7.96
C ARG A 54 -1.05 19.97 8.12
N ILE A 55 -0.67 19.38 9.25
CA ILE A 55 0.57 18.59 9.32
C ILE A 55 0.29 17.32 8.52
N LYS A 56 0.75 17.27 7.26
CA LYS A 56 0.68 16.04 6.45
C LYS A 56 1.68 15.04 7.04
N THR A 57 1.24 14.25 8.02
CA THR A 57 2.02 13.13 8.53
C THR A 57 1.81 11.93 7.61
N GLY A 58 2.82 11.60 6.81
CA GLY A 58 2.80 10.42 5.92
C GLY A 58 4.07 10.34 5.07
N PHE A 59 4.43 9.13 4.65
CA PHE A 59 5.47 8.95 3.64
C PHE A 59 4.97 9.49 2.30
N VAL A 60 5.63 10.50 1.77
CA VAL A 60 5.38 11.03 0.43
C VAL A 60 6.54 10.57 -0.44
N PHE A 61 6.25 9.67 -1.36
CA PHE A 61 7.17 9.30 -2.43
C PHE A 61 6.75 10.06 -3.68
N ASP A 62 7.72 10.58 -4.44
CA ASP A 62 7.43 11.05 -5.78
C ASP A 62 6.87 9.88 -6.60
N LEU A 63 5.85 10.17 -7.41
CA LEU A 63 5.26 9.16 -8.30
C LEU A 63 6.37 8.55 -9.15
N SER A 64 6.58 7.24 -9.03
CA SER A 64 7.51 6.52 -9.90
C SER A 64 7.04 6.72 -11.34
N PRO A 65 7.87 7.32 -12.22
CA PRO A 65 7.52 7.39 -13.62
C PRO A 65 7.45 5.96 -14.15
N ASN A 66 6.29 5.58 -14.69
CA ASN A 66 5.99 4.33 -15.39
C ASN A 66 5.39 3.19 -14.56
N GLU A 67 4.07 3.24 -14.34
CA GLU A 67 3.27 2.03 -14.11
C GLU A 67 2.05 1.97 -15.05
N ASN A 68 2.23 2.26 -16.33
CA ASN A 68 1.24 1.88 -17.34
C ASN A 68 1.41 0.40 -17.71
N ARG A 69 1.04 -0.51 -16.81
CA ARG A 69 1.14 -1.96 -17.06
C ARG A 69 -0.21 -2.53 -17.51
N LYS A 70 -0.57 -2.29 -18.76
CA LYS A 70 -1.69 -2.97 -19.46
C LYS A 70 -1.30 -4.33 -20.05
N SER A 71 -0.08 -4.80 -19.80
CA SER A 71 0.43 -6.08 -20.31
C SER A 71 0.12 -7.24 -19.38
N ILE A 72 -0.26 -8.37 -19.96
CA ILE A 72 -0.46 -9.65 -19.26
C ILE A 72 0.71 -10.56 -19.63
N SER A 73 1.40 -11.09 -18.63
CA SER A 73 2.49 -12.05 -18.81
C SER A 73 1.96 -13.47 -18.67
N TRP A 74 2.28 -14.34 -19.63
CA TRP A 74 1.81 -15.73 -19.65
C TRP A 74 2.83 -16.67 -18.98
N LEU A 75 2.36 -17.53 -18.08
CA LEU A 75 3.18 -18.61 -17.53
C LEU A 75 3.17 -19.82 -18.47
N LYS A 76 4.36 -20.28 -18.86
CA LYS A 76 4.55 -21.49 -19.67
C LYS A 76 5.21 -22.58 -18.83
N TYR A 77 4.58 -23.75 -18.76
CA TYR A 77 5.15 -24.93 -18.09
C TYR A 77 6.34 -25.49 -18.89
N ASN A 78 7.47 -25.71 -18.22
CA ASN A 78 8.67 -26.28 -18.84
C ASN A 78 8.76 -27.78 -18.54
N LYS A 79 8.33 -28.61 -19.49
CA LYS A 79 8.30 -30.07 -19.36
C LYS A 79 9.69 -30.71 -19.21
N GLU A 80 10.73 -30.12 -19.79
CA GLU A 80 12.09 -30.69 -19.81
C GLU A 80 12.79 -30.56 -18.46
N LEU A 81 12.53 -29.45 -17.75
CA LEU A 81 13.07 -29.17 -16.43
C LEU A 81 12.10 -29.56 -15.30
N SER A 82 10.99 -30.21 -15.65
CA SER A 82 10.04 -30.72 -14.68
C SER A 82 10.52 -32.05 -14.15
N ILE A 83 10.69 -32.13 -12.84
CA ILE A 83 11.02 -33.38 -12.15
C ILE A 83 9.76 -34.26 -12.20
N ASN A 84 9.73 -35.17 -13.17
CA ASN A 84 8.72 -36.23 -13.26
C ASN A 84 9.30 -37.52 -12.68
N ASP A 85 9.89 -37.44 -11.49
CA ASP A 85 10.50 -38.61 -10.87
C ASP A 85 9.42 -39.52 -10.30
N LYS A 86 8.99 -40.49 -11.09
CA LYS A 86 8.36 -41.70 -10.56
C LYS A 86 9.30 -42.46 -9.59
N LYS A 87 10.61 -42.18 -9.62
CA LYS A 87 11.64 -42.80 -8.76
C LYS A 87 11.86 -42.10 -7.42
N ALA A 88 11.41 -40.86 -7.24
CA ALA A 88 11.49 -40.16 -5.95
C ALA A 88 10.49 -40.74 -4.93
N ASN A 89 9.47 -41.45 -5.40
CA ASN A 89 8.46 -42.12 -4.59
C ASN A 89 9.00 -43.39 -3.89
N ASN A 90 10.19 -43.86 -4.24
CA ASN A 90 10.75 -45.10 -3.68
C ASN A 90 11.57 -44.88 -2.40
N TYR A 91 11.66 -43.64 -1.89
CA TYR A 91 12.34 -43.36 -0.61
C TYR A 91 11.37 -43.03 0.54
N TYR A 92 10.08 -42.88 0.25
CA TYR A 92 9.02 -42.82 1.25
C TYR A 92 7.90 -43.77 0.81
N GLU A 93 7.88 -44.95 1.43
CA GLU A 93 6.81 -45.93 1.29
C GLU A 93 5.57 -45.40 2.01
N TYR A 94 4.83 -44.51 1.36
CA TYR A 94 3.46 -44.16 1.73
C TYR A 94 2.63 -44.06 0.44
N ASP A 95 1.66 -44.96 0.34
CA ASP A 95 0.57 -44.93 -0.62
C ASP A 95 -0.17 -43.59 -0.51
N ASP A 96 0.05 -42.68 -1.46
CA ASP A 96 -0.92 -41.64 -1.78
C ASP A 96 -0.85 -41.34 -3.28
N ASP A 97 -1.99 -41.43 -3.95
CA ASP A 97 -2.22 -41.22 -5.38
C ASP A 97 -1.94 -39.76 -5.84
N ASN A 98 -1.26 -38.97 -5.01
CA ASN A 98 -1.00 -37.56 -5.18
C ASN A 98 0.50 -37.30 -5.23
N LEU A 99 1.11 -37.60 -6.39
CA LEU A 99 2.45 -37.15 -6.76
C LEU A 99 2.50 -35.62 -6.79
N THR A 100 2.56 -35.02 -5.61
CA THR A 100 2.52 -33.59 -5.39
C THR A 100 3.94 -33.09 -5.32
N ASN A 101 4.48 -32.70 -6.48
CA ASN A 101 5.60 -31.76 -6.51
C ASN A 101 5.14 -30.48 -5.78
N SER A 102 5.34 -30.44 -4.46
CA SER A 102 4.87 -29.37 -3.59
C SER A 102 5.62 -28.05 -3.78
N ASN A 103 6.75 -28.12 -4.49
CA ASN A 103 7.67 -27.01 -4.68
C ASN A 103 7.63 -26.56 -6.14
N LEU A 104 7.44 -25.25 -6.35
CA LEU A 104 7.35 -24.62 -7.66
C LEU A 104 8.49 -23.62 -7.84
N LEU A 105 9.20 -23.68 -8.97
CA LEU A 105 10.15 -22.65 -9.40
C LEU A 105 9.56 -21.88 -10.59
N ILE A 106 9.36 -20.58 -10.43
CA ILE A 106 8.95 -19.67 -11.51
C ILE A 106 10.14 -18.80 -11.90
N ILE A 107 10.42 -18.69 -13.19
CA ILE A 107 11.51 -17.87 -13.73
C ILE A 107 10.91 -16.68 -14.48
N GLY A 108 11.29 -15.47 -14.09
CA GLY A 108 10.84 -14.22 -14.70
C GLY A 108 10.87 -13.06 -13.70
N GLU A 109 10.26 -11.94 -14.08
CA GLU A 109 10.05 -10.81 -13.18
C GLU A 109 9.11 -11.20 -12.03
N ASN A 110 9.45 -10.81 -10.80
CA ASN A 110 8.71 -11.20 -9.61
C ASN A 110 7.26 -10.67 -9.62
N TYR A 111 7.06 -9.45 -10.10
CA TYR A 111 5.75 -8.82 -10.20
C TYR A 111 4.81 -9.64 -11.09
N ASP A 112 5.28 -10.04 -12.28
CA ASP A 112 4.49 -10.80 -13.24
C ASP A 112 4.14 -12.20 -12.72
N ALA A 113 5.09 -12.86 -12.08
CA ALA A 113 4.87 -14.15 -11.44
C ALA A 113 3.81 -14.07 -10.33
N LEU A 114 3.94 -13.10 -9.43
CA LEU A 114 2.99 -12.90 -8.33
C LEU A 114 1.59 -12.52 -8.83
N ASN A 115 1.50 -11.70 -9.88
CA ASN A 115 0.23 -11.32 -10.48
C ASN A 115 -0.51 -12.55 -11.07
N ASN A 116 0.22 -13.47 -11.70
CA ASN A 116 -0.36 -14.75 -12.15
C ASN A 116 -0.78 -15.66 -10.99
N LEU A 117 0.04 -15.72 -9.93
CA LEU A 117 -0.26 -16.52 -8.75
C LEU A 117 -1.45 -15.99 -7.94
N LEU A 118 -1.78 -14.71 -8.06
CA LEU A 118 -2.94 -14.11 -7.39
C LEU A 118 -4.25 -14.86 -7.69
N LEU A 119 -4.40 -15.42 -8.89
CA LEU A 119 -5.62 -16.15 -9.27
C LEU A 119 -5.74 -17.50 -8.55
N THR A 120 -4.62 -18.15 -8.24
CA THR A 120 -4.58 -19.56 -7.80
C THR A 120 -4.17 -19.73 -6.34
N HIS A 121 -3.45 -18.77 -5.75
CA HIS A 121 -2.82 -18.90 -4.43
C HIS A 121 -3.21 -17.75 -3.47
N ARG A 122 -4.25 -16.98 -3.78
CA ARG A 122 -4.72 -15.89 -2.90
C ARG A 122 -5.16 -16.43 -1.55
N GLY A 123 -4.53 -15.94 -0.48
CA GLY A 123 -4.80 -16.36 0.89
C GLY A 123 -4.29 -17.75 1.25
N MET A 124 -3.49 -18.38 0.38
CA MET A 124 -2.95 -19.74 0.60
C MET A 124 -1.48 -19.74 1.06
N VAL A 125 -0.83 -18.57 1.15
CA VAL A 125 0.59 -18.44 1.49
C VAL A 125 0.73 -18.05 2.96
N ASP A 126 1.32 -18.93 3.77
CA ASP A 126 1.52 -18.69 5.20
C ASP A 126 2.75 -17.79 5.48
N ILE A 127 3.84 -17.97 4.71
CA ILE A 127 5.13 -17.30 4.93
C ILE A 127 5.69 -16.82 3.60
N ILE A 128 6.15 -15.57 3.54
CA ILE A 128 6.88 -15.00 2.41
C ILE A 128 8.27 -14.57 2.91
N TYR A 129 9.31 -15.15 2.34
CA TYR A 129 10.69 -14.70 2.54
C TYR A 129 11.19 -14.02 1.26
N GLY A 130 11.85 -12.87 1.42
CA GLY A 130 12.48 -12.17 0.30
C GLY A 130 13.66 -11.34 0.79
N ASP A 131 14.76 -11.43 0.06
CA ASP A 131 16.00 -10.68 0.33
C ASP A 131 16.19 -9.60 -0.74
N PRO A 132 15.46 -8.45 -0.66
CA PRO A 132 15.54 -7.41 -1.69
C PRO A 132 16.92 -6.77 -1.69
N PRO A 133 17.42 -6.35 -2.87
CA PRO A 133 18.72 -5.70 -2.93
C PRO A 133 18.72 -4.46 -2.02
N PRO A 134 19.77 -4.25 -1.20
CA PRO A 134 19.92 -3.00 -0.49
C PRO A 134 20.03 -1.87 -1.51
N ILE A 135 19.48 -0.70 -1.19
CA ILE A 135 19.48 0.48 -2.07
C ILE A 135 20.94 0.99 -2.33
N ILE A 136 21.91 0.46 -1.59
CA ILE A 136 23.33 0.78 -1.70
C ILE A 136 23.93 -0.02 -2.87
N GLN A 137 24.06 0.67 -4.01
CA GLN A 137 24.67 0.25 -5.28
C GLN A 137 23.85 -0.71 -6.17
N MET A 138 23.36 -0.16 -7.28
CA MET A 138 22.93 -0.92 -8.46
C MET A 138 24.12 -1.61 -9.13
N HIS A 139 24.48 -2.81 -8.68
CA HIS A 139 25.17 -3.78 -9.51
C HIS A 139 24.50 -5.15 -9.39
N HIS A 140 23.95 -5.61 -10.52
CA HIS A 140 23.39 -6.95 -10.79
C HIS A 140 22.22 -7.41 -9.90
N ILE A 141 21.01 -7.30 -10.45
CA ILE A 141 19.77 -7.80 -9.85
C ILE A 141 19.81 -9.34 -9.82
N MET A 142 19.83 -9.90 -8.61
CA MET A 142 19.77 -11.32 -8.32
C MET A 142 18.42 -11.95 -8.72
N LYS A 143 18.50 -13.11 -9.38
CA LYS A 143 17.37 -14.04 -9.53
C LYS A 143 16.87 -14.45 -8.15
N LYS A 144 15.62 -14.12 -7.82
CA LYS A 144 14.97 -14.56 -6.57
C LYS A 144 14.17 -15.83 -6.81
N ILE A 145 14.39 -16.82 -5.94
CA ILE A 145 13.59 -18.04 -5.84
C ILE A 145 12.50 -17.78 -4.79
N ILE A 146 11.23 -17.93 -5.18
CA ILE A 146 10.09 -17.93 -4.27
C ILE A 146 9.78 -19.40 -3.97
N CYS A 147 9.89 -19.82 -2.71
CA CYS A 147 9.48 -21.14 -2.27
C CYS A 147 8.11 -21.03 -1.60
N LEU A 148 7.08 -21.64 -2.19
CA LEU A 148 5.74 -21.71 -1.61
C LEU A 148 5.53 -23.14 -1.11
N LYS A 149 5.23 -23.30 0.18
CA LYS A 149 4.85 -24.59 0.77
C LYS A 149 3.32 -24.66 0.85
N LYS A 150 2.73 -25.68 0.24
CA LYS A 150 1.29 -25.92 0.25
C LYS A 150 0.88 -26.67 1.52
N LYS A 151 -0.32 -26.38 2.05
CA LYS A 151 -0.94 -27.20 3.11
C LYS A 151 -1.31 -28.57 2.56
N CYS A 152 -0.94 -29.61 3.30
CA CYS A 152 -1.57 -30.93 3.29
C CYS A 152 -2.96 -30.82 3.94
#